data_AF-A0A1L7GU00-F1
#
_entry.id   AF-A0A1L7GU00-F1
#
_cell.length_a   1.000
_cell.length_b   1.000
_cell.length_c   1.000
_cell.angle_alpha   90.00
_cell.angle_beta   90.00
_cell.angle_gamma   90.00
#
_symmetry.space_group_name_H-M   'P 1'
#
loop_
_entity.id
_entity.type
_entity.pdbx_description
1 polymer ?
#
loop_
_entity_poly.entity_id
_entity_poly.type
_entity_poly.pdbx_seq_one_letter_code
_entity_poly.pdbx_strand_id
1 'polypeptide(L)' 'MTPDEIKVGQVANRLLRLGDHLVTDANRLVLHEPKTRSEAIAEHDAIIEQAEKLVLYAKDWKHEVTGRF' A
#
# COMPACT_ATOMS: atom_id res chain seq x y z
N MET A 1 -19.90 3.95 -18.52
CA MET A 1 -18.56 3.44 -18.25
C MET A 1 -18.42 2.10 -18.93
N THR A 2 -17.32 1.89 -19.65
CA THR A 2 -16.96 0.57 -20.18
C THR A 2 -16.53 -0.36 -19.04
N PRO A 3 -16.58 -1.69 -19.21
CA PRO A 3 -16.06 -2.63 -18.21
C PRO A 3 -14.61 -2.34 -17.80
N ASP A 4 -13.78 -1.89 -18.75
CA ASP A 4 -12.38 -1.54 -18.51
C ASP A 4 -12.24 -0.29 -17.63
N GLU A 5 -13.07 0.74 -17.84
CA GLU A 5 -13.10 1.94 -16.99
C GLU A 5 -13.51 1.62 -15.55
N ILE A 6 -14.47 0.70 -15.37
CA ILE A 6 -14.88 0.22 -14.04
C ILE A 6 -13.70 -0.48 -13.36
N LYS A 7 -12.98 -1.34 -14.09
CA LYS A 7 -11.83 -2.08 -13.56
C LYS A 7 -10.67 -1.15 -13.18
N VAL A 8 -10.33 -0.18 -14.04
CA VAL A 8 -9.30 0.83 -13.75
C VAL A 8 -9.68 1.66 -12.52
N GLY A 9 -10.94 2.10 -12.41
CA GLY A 9 -11.41 2.85 -11.24
C GLY A 9 -11.34 2.04 -9.94
N GLN A 10 -11.71 0.75 -9.97
CA GLN A 10 -11.63 -0.13 -8.80
C GLN A 10 -10.18 -0.35 -8.34
N VAL A 11 -9.25 -0.53 -9.29
CA VAL A 11 -7.82 -0.71 -8.98
C VAL A 11 -7.22 0.56 -8.42
N ALA A 12 -7.48 1.72 -9.05
CA ALA A 12 -7.02 3.01 -8.56
C ALA A 12 -7.53 3.26 -7.13
N ASN A 13 -8.81 2.99 -6.87
CA ASN A 13 -9.38 3.09 -5.53
C ASN A 13 -8.71 2.14 -4.52
N ARG A 14 -8.31 0.93 -4.94
CA ARG A 14 -7.60 0.00 -4.06
C ARG A 14 -6.17 0.44 -3.77
N LEU A 15 -5.46 0.99 -4.77
CA LEU A 15 -4.13 1.59 -4.57
C LEU A 15 -4.20 2.79 -3.61
N LEU A 16 -5.22 3.65 -3.75
CA LEU A 16 -5.43 4.78 -2.84
C LEU A 16 -5.64 4.31 -1.40
N ARG A 17 -6.49 3.29 -1.18
CA ARG A 17 -6.71 2.72 0.17
C ARG A 17 -5.44 2.12 0.78
N LEU A 18 -4.63 1.44 -0.03
CA LEU A 18 -3.33 0.91 0.44
C LEU A 18 -2.37 2.06 0.79
N GLY A 19 -2.37 3.14 0.00
CA GLY A 19 -1.63 4.36 0.30
C GLY A 19 -2.07 5.02 1.60
N ASP A 20 -3.38 5.10 1.86
CA ASP A 20 -3.93 5.65 3.11
C ASP A 20 -3.47 4.86 4.34
N HIS A 21 -3.39 3.53 4.24
CA HIS A 21 -2.85 2.69 5.31
C HIS A 21 -1.37 3.01 5.57
N LEU A 22 -0.55 3.10 4.53
CA LEU A 22 0.87 3.45 4.65
C LEU A 22 1.07 4.84 5.29
N VAL A 23 0.28 5.84 4.86
CA VAL A 23 0.31 7.18 5.44
C VAL A 23 -0.11 7.15 6.91
N THR A 24 -1.13 6.36 7.25
CA THR A 24 -1.60 6.23 8.63
C THR A 24 -0.53 5.62 9.54
N ASP A 25 0.12 4.54 9.10
CA ASP A 25 1.20 3.89 9.86
C ASP A 25 2.43 4.80 9.99
N ALA A 26 2.79 5.54 8.93
CA ALA A 26 3.87 6.54 8.99
C ALA A 26 3.54 7.69 9.96
N ASN A 27 2.30 8.19 9.94
CA ASN A 27 1.85 9.22 10.89
C ASN A 27 1.88 8.72 12.33
N ARG A 28 1.57 7.44 12.58
CA ARG A 28 1.68 6.83 13.91
C ARG A 28 3.11 6.93 14.44
N LEU A 29 4.12 6.65 13.62
CA LEU A 29 5.53 6.80 14.01
C LEU A 29 5.92 8.25 14.33
N VAL A 30 5.39 9.23 13.59
CA VAL A 30 5.64 10.65 13.83
C VAL A 30 5.01 11.12 15.15
N LEU A 31 3.81 10.64 15.46
CA LEU A 31 3.05 11.08 16.64
C LEU A 31 3.39 10.27 17.91
N HIS A 32 3.76 9.01 17.73
CA HIS A 32 4.05 8.06 18.79
C HIS A 32 5.39 7.37 18.52
N GLU A 33 6.46 8.04 18.96
CA GLU A 33 7.79 7.47 18.86
C GLU A 33 7.88 6.15 19.66
N PRO A 34 8.37 5.07 19.05
CA PRO A 34 8.60 3.80 19.74
C PRO A 34 9.55 3.98 20.93
N LYS A 35 9.16 3.51 22.10
CA LYS A 35 9.96 3.65 23.33
C LYS A 35 10.92 2.48 23.53
N THR A 36 10.67 1.37 22.84
CA THR A 36 11.50 0.18 22.89
C THR A 36 11.93 -0.27 21.51
N ARG A 37 13.03 -1.02 21.46
CA ARG A 37 13.50 -1.64 20.21
C ARG A 37 12.45 -2.57 19.61
N SER A 38 11.72 -3.31 20.44
CA SER A 38 10.68 -4.24 19.97
C SER A 38 9.49 -3.52 19.35
N GLU A 39 9.04 -2.41 19.96
CA GLU A 39 8.02 -1.54 19.37
C GLU A 39 8.51 -0.97 18.04
N ALA A 40 9.75 -0.48 17.98
CA ALA A 40 10.33 0.04 16.74
C ALA A 40 10.31 -1.01 15.62
N ILE A 41 10.74 -2.24 15.91
CA ILE A 41 10.72 -3.34 14.94
C ILE A 41 9.29 -3.58 14.43
N ALA A 42 8.32 -3.71 15.33
CA ALA A 42 6.93 -3.99 14.94
C ALA A 42 6.33 -2.89 14.04
N GLU A 43 6.60 -1.62 14.36
CA GLU A 43 6.14 -0.48 13.56
C GLU A 43 6.78 -0.44 12.17
N HIS A 44 8.10 -0.72 12.08
CA HIS A 44 8.80 -0.74 10.80
C HIS A 44 8.38 -1.92 9.94
N ASP A 45 8.21 -3.11 10.53
CA ASP A 45 7.73 -4.31 9.83
C ASP A 45 6.33 -4.09 9.25
N ALA A 46 5.43 -3.42 9.98
CA ALA A 46 4.09 -3.08 9.50
C ALA A 46 4.14 -2.16 8.27
N ILE A 47 4.99 -1.13 8.30
CA ILE A 47 5.19 -0.20 7.16
C ILE A 47 5.74 -0.93 5.94
N ILE A 48 6.75 -1.79 6.15
CA ILE A 48 7.34 -2.61 5.08
C ILE A 48 6.26 -3.50 4.46
N GLU A 49 5.48 -4.21 5.27
CA GLU A 49 4.42 -5.09 4.79
C GLU A 49 3.39 -4.34 3.93
N GLN A 50 2.97 -3.13 4.34
CA GLN A 50 2.03 -2.33 3.55
C GLN A 50 2.65 -1.84 2.24
N ALA A 51 3.92 -1.39 2.27
CA ALA A 51 4.63 -0.96 1.08
C ALA A 51 4.81 -2.09 0.07
N GLU A 52 5.17 -3.29 0.53
CA GLU A 52 5.31 -4.48 -0.30
C GLU A 52 3.97 -4.86 -0.96
N LYS A 53 2.87 -4.86 -0.20
CA LYS A 53 1.53 -5.11 -0.74
C LYS A 53 1.14 -4.10 -1.82
N LEU A 54 1.45 -2.82 -1.60
CA LEU A 54 1.16 -1.76 -2.56
C LEU A 54 1.94 -1.96 -3.86
N VAL A 55 3.25 -2.26 -3.77
CA VAL A 55 4.09 -2.52 -4.94
C VAL A 55 3.64 -3.77 -5.69
N LEU A 56 3.35 -4.86 -4.98
CA LEU A 56 2.88 -6.10 -5.59
C LEU A 56 1.58 -5.86 -6.37
N TYR A 57 0.60 -5.21 -5.74
CA TYR A 57 -0.68 -4.92 -6.37
C TYR A 57 -0.55 -4.01 -7.60
N ALA A 58 0.34 -3.00 -7.55
CA ALA A 58 0.63 -2.14 -8.69
C ALA A 58 1.29 -2.92 -9.85
N LYS A 59 2.19 -3.86 -9.55
CA LYS A 59 2.83 -4.72 -10.56
C LYS A 59 1.85 -5.68 -11.20
N ASP A 60 1.02 -6.36 -10.39
CA ASP A 60 -0.01 -7.27 -10.90
C ASP A 60 -0.98 -6.52 -11.82
N TRP A 61 -1.38 -5.31 -11.44
CA TRP A 61 -2.21 -4.47 -12.30
C TRP A 61 -1.53 -4.08 -13.61
N LYS A 62 -0.27 -3.61 -13.56
CA LYS A 62 0.50 -3.31 -14.78
C LYS A 62 0.54 -4.53 -15.68
N HIS A 63 0.75 -5.72 -15.12
CA HIS A 63 0.74 -6.96 -15.87
C HIS A 63 -0.64 -7.28 -16.46
N GLU A 64 -1.74 -7.16 -15.71
CA GLU A 64 -3.09 -7.38 -16.22
C GLU A 64 -3.47 -6.44 -17.38
N VAL A 65 -3.01 -5.18 -17.34
CA VAL A 65 -3.35 -4.18 -18.36
C VAL A 65 -2.44 -4.26 -19.58
N THR A 66 -1.14 -4.54 -19.38
CA THR A 66 -0.14 -4.43 -20.45
C THR A 66 0.44 -5.78 -20.89
N GLY A 67 0.18 -6.86 -20.16
CA GLY A 67 0.80 -8.17 -20.32
C GLY A 67 2.27 -8.22 -19.88
N ARG A 68 2.80 -7.18 -19.22
CA ARG A 68 4.23 -7.05 -18.88
C ARG A 68 4.45 -6.74 -17.40
N PHE A 69 5.41 -7.41 -16.77
CA PHE A 69 5.89 -7.10 -15.41
C PHE A 69 6.82 -5.89 -15.39
#